data_AF-A0A951EKI3-F1
#
_entry.id   AF-A0A951EKI3-F1
#
_cell.length_a   1.000
_cell.length_b   1.000
_cell.length_c   1.000
_cell.angle_alpha   90.00
_cell.angle_beta   90.00
_cell.angle_gamma   90.00
#
_symmetry.space_group_name_H-M   'P 1'
#
loop_
_entity.id
_entity.type
_entity.pdbx_description
1 polymer ?
#
loop_
_entity_poly.entity_id
_entity_poly.type
_entity_poly.pdbx_seq_one_letter_code
_entity_poly.pdbx_strand_id
1 'polypeptide(L)'
;WAERNANEKSTDPQGYSYLDTLDVTNWMHGRPAQKTAFISALRAKEPGLARELLAGAFPSEQAPVRVGLVKALAERLSPADAPFLEGLANDRAPSVREAAESLLARLPGSPLAAKRLKDCLSRIKAQKRGVLRQRTVLTIDYPATLQDWQRLSWALATFGALGLGDFAQGLGLSVDELVEPAADDPNLATILALQASQEGRFDLLARLVRNRAANAWTSILQVDDFRVSEPSVAAAWSASAVQPDLWQEMPQAAAFVRLYEKLRMPLHERTVTCLFASTAWQAFAGLCAQQPPPVAADTVGAIAALTPATQRSQLREEVAAFEPSVTARAISAMSLLDHIEAG
;
A
#
# COMPACT_ATOMS: atom_id res chain seq x y z
N TRP A 1 -7.67 -57.73 -19.06
CA TRP A 1 -7.48 -56.69 -18.01
C TRP A 1 -7.74 -55.29 -18.56
N ALA A 2 -7.54 -55.01 -19.86
CA ALA A 2 -7.96 -53.77 -20.52
C ALA A 2 -9.45 -53.72 -20.95
N GLU A 3 -10.19 -54.83 -20.90
CA GLU A 3 -11.61 -54.88 -21.30
C GLU A 3 -12.61 -54.89 -20.13
N ARG A 4 -12.13 -54.83 -18.88
CA ARG A 4 -13.02 -54.77 -17.69
C ARG A 4 -13.47 -53.35 -17.30
N ASN A 5 -12.84 -52.32 -17.84
CA ASN A 5 -13.09 -50.93 -17.42
C ASN A 5 -13.86 -50.10 -18.46
N ALA A 6 -14.41 -50.74 -19.50
CA ALA A 6 -15.09 -50.04 -20.60
C ALA A 6 -16.58 -49.71 -20.32
N ASN A 7 -17.09 -49.95 -19.10
CA ASN A 7 -18.53 -49.78 -18.84
C ASN A 7 -18.89 -49.40 -17.39
N GLU A 8 -18.08 -48.58 -16.73
CA GLU A 8 -18.54 -47.88 -15.53
C GLU A 8 -19.07 -46.51 -15.93
N LYS A 9 -20.41 -46.41 -16.00
CA LYS A 9 -21.12 -45.14 -15.98
C LYS A 9 -20.69 -44.39 -14.73
N SER A 10 -19.90 -43.32 -14.93
CA SER A 10 -19.66 -42.31 -13.90
C SER A 10 -21.00 -41.67 -13.52
N THR A 11 -21.54 -42.10 -12.38
CA THR A 11 -22.53 -41.38 -11.61
C THR A 11 -21.79 -40.63 -10.51
N ASP A 12 -21.16 -39.51 -10.87
CA ASP A 12 -20.61 -38.57 -9.90
C ASP A 12 -21.41 -37.25 -9.95
N PRO A 13 -22.13 -36.87 -8.88
CA PRO A 13 -22.85 -35.60 -8.79
C PRO A 13 -21.94 -34.37 -8.64
N GLN A 14 -20.61 -34.54 -8.62
CA GLN A 14 -19.64 -33.48 -8.42
C GLN A 14 -18.61 -33.44 -9.56
N GLY A 15 -19.11 -33.15 -10.77
CA GLY A 15 -18.25 -32.81 -11.91
C GLY A 15 -17.39 -31.58 -11.59
N TYR A 16 -16.12 -31.81 -11.33
CA TYR A 16 -15.07 -30.81 -11.42
C TYR A 16 -15.01 -30.31 -12.88
N SER A 17 -15.69 -29.19 -13.15
CA SER A 17 -15.61 -28.48 -14.43
C SER A 17 -14.20 -27.93 -14.63
N TYR A 18 -13.40 -28.66 -15.39
CA TYR A 18 -12.21 -28.13 -16.05
C TYR A 18 -12.68 -27.19 -17.16
N LEU A 19 -12.30 -25.90 -17.08
CA LEU A 19 -12.54 -24.80 -18.04
C LEU A 19 -13.90 -24.09 -17.94
N ASP A 20 -13.97 -23.03 -17.13
CA ASP A 20 -14.84 -21.88 -17.44
C ASP A 20 -14.02 -20.60 -17.28
N THR A 21 -13.16 -20.29 -18.26
CA THR A 21 -12.67 -18.93 -18.41
C THR A 21 -13.88 -18.07 -18.78
N LEU A 22 -14.27 -17.16 -17.90
CA LEU A 22 -15.41 -16.28 -18.15
C LEU A 22 -15.03 -15.20 -19.18
N ASP A 23 -15.93 -14.95 -20.10
CA ASP A 23 -15.89 -13.89 -21.09
C ASP A 23 -17.19 -13.07 -21.06
N VAL A 24 -17.27 -12.05 -21.92
CA VAL A 24 -18.42 -11.14 -22.00
C VAL A 24 -19.74 -11.85 -22.35
N THR A 25 -19.70 -13.06 -22.92
CA THR A 25 -20.88 -13.82 -23.34
C THR A 25 -21.40 -14.77 -22.27
N ASN A 26 -20.55 -15.25 -21.36
CA ASN A 26 -20.93 -16.29 -20.38
C ASN A 26 -20.79 -15.88 -18.90
N TRP A 27 -20.21 -14.71 -18.58
CA TRP A 27 -19.91 -14.32 -17.21
C TRP A 27 -21.12 -14.32 -16.26
N MET A 28 -22.32 -14.06 -16.78
CA MET A 28 -23.58 -14.08 -16.03
C MET A 28 -23.95 -15.45 -15.45
N HIS A 29 -23.38 -16.53 -15.99
CA HIS A 29 -23.54 -17.89 -15.48
C HIS A 29 -22.56 -18.23 -14.35
N GLY A 30 -21.57 -17.37 -14.12
CA GLY A 30 -20.60 -17.53 -13.03
C GLY A 30 -21.24 -17.40 -11.65
N ARG A 31 -20.59 -17.98 -10.63
CA ARG A 31 -20.94 -17.77 -9.22
C ARG A 31 -20.73 -16.29 -8.83
N PRO A 32 -21.34 -15.80 -7.73
CA PRO A 32 -21.17 -14.41 -7.27
C PRO A 32 -19.74 -13.87 -7.25
N ALA A 33 -18.79 -14.64 -6.71
CA ALA A 33 -17.38 -14.26 -6.64
C ALA A 33 -16.73 -14.22 -8.04
N GLN A 34 -17.10 -15.15 -8.91
CA GLN A 34 -16.63 -15.23 -10.29
C GLN A 34 -17.13 -14.03 -11.12
N LYS A 35 -18.39 -13.63 -10.97
CA LYS A 35 -18.94 -12.42 -11.61
C LYS A 35 -18.18 -11.17 -11.19
N THR A 36 -17.94 -11.01 -9.90
CA THR A 36 -17.20 -9.87 -9.34
C THR A 36 -15.76 -9.83 -9.84
N ALA A 37 -15.08 -10.99 -9.83
CA ALA A 37 -13.71 -11.12 -10.33
C ALA A 37 -13.62 -10.83 -11.83
N PHE A 38 -14.59 -11.32 -12.62
CA PHE A 38 -14.67 -11.04 -14.05
C PHE A 38 -14.80 -9.53 -14.33
N ILE A 39 -15.75 -8.85 -13.68
CA ILE A 39 -15.94 -7.41 -13.87
C ILE A 39 -14.72 -6.62 -13.41
N SER A 40 -14.10 -6.99 -12.28
CA SER A 40 -12.86 -6.35 -11.81
C SER A 40 -11.72 -6.50 -12.84
N ALA A 41 -11.50 -7.71 -13.36
CA ALA A 41 -10.49 -7.98 -14.37
C ALA A 41 -10.76 -7.26 -15.70
N LEU A 42 -12.02 -7.20 -16.13
CA LEU A 42 -12.42 -6.46 -17.31
C LEU A 42 -12.21 -4.96 -17.12
N ARG A 43 -12.52 -4.43 -15.93
CA ARG A 43 -12.38 -3.02 -15.62
C ARG A 43 -10.95 -2.51 -15.64
N ALA A 44 -9.98 -3.35 -15.27
CA ALA A 44 -8.57 -3.03 -15.42
C ALA A 44 -8.20 -2.75 -16.90
N LYS A 45 -8.86 -3.42 -17.86
CA LYS A 45 -8.59 -3.33 -19.31
C LYS A 45 -9.49 -2.33 -20.03
N GLU A 46 -10.81 -2.50 -19.88
CA GLU A 46 -11.87 -1.78 -20.57
C GLU A 46 -12.91 -1.24 -19.56
N PRO A 47 -12.61 -0.12 -18.86
CA PRO A 47 -13.49 0.40 -17.80
C PRO A 47 -14.92 0.71 -18.26
N GLY A 48 -15.08 1.22 -19.49
CA GLY A 48 -16.37 1.56 -20.09
C GLY A 48 -17.25 0.33 -20.30
N LEU A 49 -16.72 -0.70 -20.98
CA LEU A 49 -17.42 -1.95 -21.24
C LEU A 49 -17.80 -2.66 -19.93
N ALA A 50 -16.90 -2.68 -18.94
CA ALA A 50 -17.18 -3.24 -17.62
C ALA A 50 -18.37 -2.54 -16.95
N ARG A 51 -18.44 -1.20 -17.01
CA ARG A 51 -19.58 -0.43 -16.47
C ARG A 51 -20.87 -0.74 -17.21
N GLU A 52 -20.84 -0.85 -18.53
CA GLU A 52 -22.03 -1.16 -19.34
C GLU A 52 -22.59 -2.56 -19.03
N LEU A 53 -21.73 -3.58 -19.01
CA LEU A 53 -22.11 -4.95 -18.65
C LEU A 53 -22.67 -5.04 -17.23
N LEU A 54 -21.98 -4.39 -16.28
CA LEU A 54 -22.43 -4.34 -14.90
C LEU A 54 -23.80 -3.66 -14.80
N ALA A 55 -23.99 -2.49 -15.40
CA ALA A 55 -25.24 -1.73 -15.32
C ALA A 55 -26.42 -2.48 -15.95
N GLY A 56 -26.20 -3.20 -17.06
CA GLY A 56 -27.21 -4.05 -17.69
C GLY A 56 -27.62 -5.26 -16.85
N ALA A 57 -26.65 -5.90 -16.18
CA ALA A 57 -26.90 -7.05 -15.32
C ALA A 57 -27.51 -6.67 -13.96
N PHE A 58 -27.17 -5.49 -13.45
CA PHE A 58 -27.42 -5.05 -12.08
C PHE A 58 -28.86 -5.29 -11.57
N PRO A 59 -29.92 -4.98 -12.33
CA PRO A 59 -31.30 -5.13 -11.85
C PRO A 59 -31.71 -6.58 -11.58
N SER A 60 -31.07 -7.55 -12.24
CA SER A 60 -31.37 -8.99 -12.11
C SER A 60 -30.63 -9.68 -10.97
N GLU A 61 -29.63 -9.01 -10.39
CA GLU A 61 -28.74 -9.59 -9.40
C GLU A 61 -29.26 -9.45 -7.97
N GLN A 62 -28.91 -10.41 -7.12
CA GLN A 62 -29.21 -10.36 -5.69
C GLN A 62 -28.31 -9.36 -4.96
N ALA A 63 -28.78 -8.81 -3.82
CA ALA A 63 -28.08 -7.75 -3.10
C ALA A 63 -26.58 -8.04 -2.81
N PRO A 64 -26.17 -9.24 -2.35
CA PRO A 64 -24.75 -9.53 -2.13
C PRO A 64 -23.91 -9.45 -3.41
N VAL A 65 -24.47 -9.87 -4.55
CA VAL A 65 -23.78 -9.79 -5.85
C VAL A 65 -23.69 -8.33 -6.29
N ARG A 66 -24.77 -7.55 -6.14
CA ARG A 66 -24.78 -6.11 -6.43
C ARG A 66 -23.70 -5.36 -5.63
N VAL A 67 -23.53 -5.67 -4.34
CA VAL A 67 -22.42 -5.10 -3.53
C VAL A 67 -21.06 -5.43 -4.13
N GLY A 68 -20.82 -6.70 -4.49
CA GLY A 68 -19.57 -7.14 -5.13
C GLY A 68 -19.30 -6.40 -6.44
N LEU A 69 -20.32 -6.29 -7.29
CA LEU A 69 -20.26 -5.57 -8.56
C LEU A 69 -19.96 -4.08 -8.36
N VAL A 70 -20.67 -3.38 -7.46
CA VAL A 70 -20.36 -1.98 -7.13
C VAL A 70 -18.92 -1.84 -6.67
N LYS A 71 -18.45 -2.68 -5.75
CA LYS A 71 -17.07 -2.65 -5.25
C LYS A 71 -16.04 -2.89 -6.36
N ALA A 72 -16.36 -3.69 -7.37
CA ALA A 72 -15.48 -3.87 -8.53
C ALA A 72 -15.23 -2.55 -9.28
N LEU A 73 -16.14 -1.56 -9.19
CA LEU A 73 -15.95 -0.25 -9.79
C LEU A 73 -14.80 0.56 -9.17
N ALA A 74 -14.26 0.15 -8.01
CA ALA A 74 -13.10 0.80 -7.39
C ALA A 74 -11.85 0.78 -8.28
N GLU A 75 -11.67 -0.29 -9.07
CA GLU A 75 -10.58 -0.42 -10.05
C GLU A 75 -10.75 0.67 -11.13
N ARG A 76 -9.75 1.52 -11.35
CA ARG A 76 -9.81 2.61 -12.35
C ARG A 76 -11.08 3.47 -12.27
N LEU A 77 -11.55 3.74 -11.05
CA LEU A 77 -12.71 4.60 -10.78
C LEU A 77 -12.57 5.98 -11.45
N SER A 78 -13.62 6.45 -12.12
CA SER A 78 -13.59 7.67 -12.94
C SER A 78 -14.91 8.45 -12.86
N PRO A 79 -14.91 9.76 -13.18
CA PRO A 79 -16.14 10.57 -13.20
C PRO A 79 -17.26 9.99 -14.07
N ALA A 80 -16.92 9.20 -15.09
CA ALA A 80 -17.90 8.53 -15.95
C ALA A 80 -18.73 7.46 -15.22
N ASP A 81 -18.32 7.02 -14.04
CA ASP A 81 -19.05 6.09 -13.19
C ASP A 81 -20.09 6.79 -12.29
N ALA A 82 -20.00 8.11 -12.12
CA ALA A 82 -20.89 8.88 -11.25
C ALA A 82 -22.38 8.68 -11.57
N PRO A 83 -22.85 8.73 -12.83
CA PRO A 83 -24.28 8.57 -13.12
C PRO A 83 -24.84 7.22 -12.67
N PHE A 84 -24.06 6.14 -12.83
CA PHE A 84 -24.46 4.82 -12.35
C PHE A 84 -24.52 4.78 -10.83
N LEU A 85 -23.47 5.25 -10.14
CA LEU A 85 -23.38 5.23 -8.68
C LEU A 85 -24.43 6.12 -8.01
N GLU A 86 -24.68 7.31 -8.54
CA GLU A 86 -25.72 8.23 -8.05
C GLU A 86 -27.12 7.62 -8.21
N GLY A 87 -27.35 6.87 -9.29
CA GLY A 87 -28.58 6.12 -9.51
C GLY A 87 -28.87 5.06 -8.43
N LEU A 88 -27.85 4.63 -7.67
CA LEU A 88 -27.99 3.63 -6.60
C LEU A 88 -28.49 4.21 -5.27
N ALA A 89 -28.67 5.53 -5.14
CA ALA A 89 -29.14 6.17 -3.90
C ALA A 89 -30.47 5.58 -3.37
N ASN A 90 -31.29 5.02 -4.27
CA ASN A 90 -32.58 4.40 -3.95
C ASN A 90 -32.56 2.86 -4.01
N ASP A 91 -31.39 2.21 -4.07
CA ASP A 91 -31.32 0.74 -4.01
C ASP A 91 -31.93 0.23 -2.70
N ARG A 92 -32.73 -0.83 -2.79
CA ARG A 92 -33.46 -1.42 -1.64
C ARG A 92 -32.51 -2.00 -0.59
N ALA A 93 -31.29 -2.38 -0.97
CA ALA A 93 -30.30 -2.92 -0.05
C ALA A 93 -29.43 -1.79 0.55
N PRO A 94 -29.43 -1.58 1.87
CA PRO A 94 -28.56 -0.58 2.52
C PRO A 94 -27.08 -0.76 2.16
N SER A 95 -26.59 -1.99 2.12
CA SER A 95 -25.20 -2.31 1.79
C SER A 95 -24.79 -1.93 0.36
N VAL A 96 -25.73 -1.89 -0.59
CA VAL A 96 -25.46 -1.42 -1.95
C VAL A 96 -25.33 0.10 -1.98
N ARG A 97 -26.20 0.81 -1.25
CA ARG A 97 -26.14 2.26 -1.09
C ARG A 97 -24.82 2.69 -0.44
N GLU A 98 -24.44 2.03 0.65
CA GLU A 98 -23.16 2.28 1.33
C GLU A 98 -21.94 2.05 0.41
N ALA A 99 -21.96 0.98 -0.39
CA ALA A 99 -20.89 0.72 -1.35
C ALA A 99 -20.82 1.82 -2.43
N ALA A 100 -21.96 2.30 -2.92
CA ALA A 100 -22.02 3.36 -3.93
C ALA A 100 -21.55 4.71 -3.35
N GLU A 101 -22.02 5.07 -2.16
CA GLU A 101 -21.61 6.29 -1.45
C GLU A 101 -20.10 6.30 -1.18
N SER A 102 -19.53 5.15 -0.78
CA SER A 102 -18.08 5.01 -0.57
C SER A 102 -17.26 5.32 -1.82
N LEU A 103 -17.75 4.91 -3.00
CA LEU A 103 -17.10 5.21 -4.29
C LEU A 103 -17.35 6.65 -4.74
N LEU A 104 -18.57 7.17 -4.59
CA LEU A 104 -18.86 8.57 -4.89
C LEU A 104 -17.98 9.52 -4.08
N ALA A 105 -17.74 9.21 -2.80
CA ALA A 105 -16.86 9.99 -1.94
C ALA A 105 -15.38 9.97 -2.36
N ARG A 106 -15.00 9.11 -3.31
CA ARG A 106 -13.66 9.04 -3.94
C ARG A 106 -13.63 9.65 -5.34
N LEU A 107 -14.78 10.04 -5.91
CA LEU A 107 -14.86 10.61 -7.25
C LEU A 107 -14.65 12.13 -7.23
N PRO A 108 -13.57 12.65 -7.83
CA PRO A 108 -13.36 14.09 -7.92
C PRO A 108 -14.57 14.78 -8.57
N GLY A 109 -15.01 15.89 -7.98
CA GLY A 109 -16.15 16.67 -8.46
C GLY A 109 -17.53 16.19 -7.99
N SER A 110 -17.64 15.03 -7.32
CA SER A 110 -18.93 14.62 -6.75
C SER A 110 -19.29 15.46 -5.50
N PRO A 111 -20.57 15.70 -5.21
CA PRO A 111 -20.99 16.38 -3.98
C PRO A 111 -20.52 15.65 -2.71
N LEU A 112 -20.47 14.30 -2.74
CA LEU A 112 -19.99 13.50 -1.63
C LEU A 112 -18.47 13.65 -1.43
N ALA A 113 -17.68 13.73 -2.51
CA ALA A 113 -16.26 13.98 -2.41
C ALA A 113 -15.97 15.38 -1.84
N ALA A 114 -16.71 16.41 -2.29
CA ALA A 114 -16.61 17.76 -1.73
C ALA A 114 -16.97 17.80 -0.24
N LYS A 115 -18.04 17.09 0.17
CA LYS A 115 -18.40 16.95 1.59
C LYS A 115 -17.32 16.23 2.38
N ARG A 116 -16.83 15.08 1.89
CA ARG A 116 -15.75 14.31 2.53
C ARG A 116 -14.50 15.17 2.71
N LEU A 117 -14.10 15.89 1.67
CA LEU A 117 -12.95 16.79 1.70
C LEU A 117 -13.13 17.83 2.81
N LYS A 118 -14.28 18.52 2.83
CA LYS A 118 -14.61 19.50 3.88
C LYS A 118 -14.57 18.89 5.29
N ASP A 119 -15.18 17.72 5.48
CA ASP A 119 -15.24 17.05 6.77
C ASP A 119 -13.84 16.65 7.25
N CYS A 120 -12.99 16.14 6.36
CA CYS A 120 -11.60 15.81 6.66
C CYS A 120 -10.80 17.07 7.02
N LEU A 121 -10.82 18.09 6.17
CA LEU A 121 -10.07 19.33 6.41
C LEU A 121 -10.52 20.05 7.69
N SER A 122 -11.79 19.96 8.07
CA SER A 122 -12.28 20.52 9.34
C SER A 122 -11.61 19.93 10.58
N ARG A 123 -11.01 18.74 10.44
CA ARG A 123 -10.23 18.04 11.46
C ARG A 123 -8.74 18.38 11.41
N ILE A 124 -8.30 19.31 10.58
CA ILE A 124 -6.92 19.78 10.56
C ILE A 124 -6.90 21.20 11.13
N LYS A 125 -6.18 21.37 12.24
CA LYS A 125 -6.01 22.66 12.90
C LYS A 125 -4.77 23.34 12.37
N ALA A 126 -4.96 24.44 11.65
CA ALA A 126 -3.88 25.33 11.25
C ALA A 126 -3.68 26.44 12.30
N GLN A 127 -2.48 26.50 12.89
CA GLN A 127 -2.13 27.48 13.91
C GLN A 127 -0.86 28.24 13.51
N LYS A 128 -0.80 29.54 13.84
CA LYS A 128 0.44 30.30 13.75
C LYS A 128 1.21 30.16 15.07
N ARG A 129 2.47 29.73 15.01
CA ARG A 129 3.37 29.64 16.18
C ARG A 129 4.60 30.52 15.99
N GLY A 130 5.06 31.14 17.07
CA GLY A 130 6.26 31.99 17.11
C GLY A 130 5.95 33.47 17.33
N VAL A 131 6.87 34.18 17.98
CA VAL A 131 6.71 35.61 18.34
C VAL A 131 7.41 36.53 17.34
N LEU A 132 8.65 36.20 16.91
CA LEU A 132 9.40 36.98 15.91
C LEU A 132 9.24 36.47 14.48
N ARG A 133 9.09 35.15 14.27
CA ARG A 133 8.86 34.53 12.96
C ARG A 133 7.69 33.55 13.09
N GLN A 134 6.51 33.98 12.68
CA GLN A 134 5.33 33.13 12.71
C GLN A 134 5.46 32.03 11.65
N ARG A 135 5.42 30.76 12.07
CA ARG A 135 5.28 29.60 11.18
C ARG A 135 3.90 28.98 11.31
N THR A 136 3.38 28.46 10.21
CA THR A 136 2.15 27.64 10.23
C THR A 136 2.49 26.27 10.80
N VAL A 137 1.60 25.75 11.64
CA VAL A 137 1.65 24.41 12.22
C VAL A 137 0.30 23.74 11.95
N LEU A 138 0.34 22.51 11.46
CA LEU A 138 -0.84 21.68 11.19
C LEU A 138 -0.87 20.51 12.17
N THR A 139 -2.02 20.29 12.80
CA THR A 139 -2.26 19.13 13.65
C THR A 139 -3.61 18.50 13.37
N ILE A 140 -3.71 17.18 13.52
CA ILE A 140 -4.97 16.46 13.38
C ILE A 140 -5.77 16.54 14.68
N ASP A 141 -7.06 16.84 14.57
CA ASP A 141 -8.04 16.79 15.65
C ASP A 141 -8.66 15.39 15.74
N TYR A 142 -8.13 14.60 16.67
CA TYR A 142 -8.54 13.21 16.89
C TYR A 142 -9.83 13.13 17.72
N PRO A 143 -10.70 12.13 17.47
CA PRO A 143 -11.81 11.83 18.38
C PRO A 143 -11.31 11.53 19.79
N ALA A 144 -11.97 12.09 20.82
CA ALA A 144 -11.54 11.95 22.22
C ALA A 144 -11.54 10.50 22.74
N THR A 145 -12.31 9.61 22.10
CA THR A 145 -12.39 8.18 22.44
C THR A 145 -11.25 7.35 21.85
N LEU A 146 -10.43 7.93 20.97
CA LEU A 146 -9.42 7.21 20.22
C LEU A 146 -8.11 7.09 21.01
N GLN A 147 -7.62 5.86 21.18
CA GLN A 147 -6.33 5.63 21.84
C GLN A 147 -5.17 5.98 20.91
N ASP A 148 -4.00 6.31 21.48
CA ASP A 148 -2.84 6.78 20.70
C ASP A 148 -2.38 5.79 19.63
N TRP A 149 -2.36 4.49 19.94
CA TRP A 149 -1.99 3.44 18.99
C TRP A 149 -2.97 3.28 17.82
N GLN A 150 -4.21 3.77 17.95
CA GLN A 150 -5.24 3.75 16.90
C GLN A 150 -5.20 4.98 15.99
N ARG A 151 -4.43 6.02 16.38
CA ARG A 151 -4.46 7.31 15.68
C ARG A 151 -4.00 7.19 14.24
N LEU A 152 -2.92 6.44 13.97
CA LEU A 152 -2.42 6.29 12.60
C LEU A 152 -3.41 5.55 11.71
N SER A 153 -3.96 4.41 12.15
CA SER A 153 -4.92 3.64 11.35
C SER A 153 -6.20 4.42 11.07
N TRP A 154 -6.71 5.15 12.07
CA TRP A 154 -7.84 6.05 11.89
C TRP A 154 -7.51 7.21 10.93
N ALA A 155 -6.33 7.80 11.05
CA ALA A 155 -5.90 8.90 10.20
C ALA A 155 -5.75 8.43 8.73
N LEU A 156 -5.14 7.28 8.50
CA LEU A 156 -5.07 6.67 7.16
C LEU A 156 -6.46 6.40 6.57
N ALA A 157 -7.39 5.86 7.35
CA ALA A 157 -8.76 5.62 6.88
C ALA A 157 -9.53 6.91 6.57
N THR A 158 -9.32 7.96 7.36
CA THR A 158 -10.02 9.25 7.23
C THR A 158 -9.46 10.04 6.04
N PHE A 159 -8.14 10.22 6.04
CA PHE A 159 -7.43 11.17 5.18
C PHE A 159 -6.75 10.54 3.97
N GLY A 160 -6.50 9.22 3.96
CA GLY A 160 -5.67 8.55 2.96
C GLY A 160 -6.23 8.52 1.53
N ALA A 161 -7.43 9.05 1.31
CA ALA A 161 -8.03 9.22 -0.02
C ALA A 161 -7.94 10.65 -0.57
N LEU A 162 -7.45 11.61 0.22
CA LEU A 162 -7.27 13.00 -0.20
C LEU A 162 -5.90 13.13 -0.87
N GLY A 163 -5.85 13.75 -2.04
CA GLY A 163 -4.59 14.03 -2.72
C GLY A 163 -3.85 15.23 -2.11
N LEU A 164 -2.57 15.39 -2.43
CA LEU A 164 -1.75 16.54 -2.00
C LEU A 164 -2.38 17.87 -2.41
N GLY A 165 -2.94 17.94 -3.62
CA GLY A 165 -3.64 19.12 -4.13
C GLY A 165 -4.86 19.49 -3.28
N ASP A 166 -5.61 18.50 -2.81
CA ASP A 166 -6.78 18.70 -1.94
C ASP A 166 -6.39 19.27 -0.59
N PHE A 167 -5.32 18.74 0.03
CA PHE A 167 -4.76 19.30 1.26
C PHE A 167 -4.27 20.73 1.07
N ALA A 168 -3.49 20.97 0.01
CA ALA A 168 -2.91 22.27 -0.30
C ALA A 168 -4.02 23.33 -0.48
N GLN A 169 -4.96 23.06 -1.38
CA GLN A 169 -6.10 23.95 -1.64
C GLN A 169 -6.95 24.17 -0.38
N GLY A 170 -7.26 23.09 0.34
CA GLY A 170 -8.10 23.12 1.54
C GLY A 170 -7.52 23.92 2.71
N LEU A 171 -6.19 23.97 2.80
CA LEU A 171 -5.45 24.65 3.86
C LEU A 171 -4.91 26.01 3.43
N GLY A 172 -5.14 26.43 2.19
CA GLY A 172 -4.62 27.68 1.63
C GLY A 172 -3.09 27.69 1.55
N LEU A 173 -2.49 26.55 1.22
CA LEU A 173 -1.05 26.34 1.06
C LEU A 173 -0.75 25.83 -0.35
N SER A 174 0.48 25.97 -0.83
CA SER A 174 0.98 25.16 -1.94
C SER A 174 1.33 23.75 -1.45
N VAL A 175 1.40 22.79 -2.39
CA VAL A 175 1.82 21.41 -2.09
C VAL A 175 3.20 21.38 -1.40
N ASP A 176 4.13 22.21 -1.86
CA ASP A 176 5.48 22.28 -1.29
C ASP A 176 5.53 22.87 0.11
N GLU A 177 4.57 23.74 0.44
CA GLU A 177 4.43 24.33 1.76
C GLU A 177 3.81 23.38 2.79
N LEU A 178 3.27 22.22 2.39
CA LEU A 178 2.67 21.27 3.33
C LEU A 178 3.69 20.60 4.26
N VAL A 179 4.96 20.49 3.84
CA VAL A 179 5.99 19.73 4.57
C VAL A 179 6.27 20.31 5.95
N GLU A 180 6.66 21.58 6.02
CA GLU A 180 7.10 22.21 7.26
C GLU A 180 5.97 22.32 8.31
N PRO A 181 4.73 22.69 7.93
CA PRO A 181 3.62 22.75 8.87
C PRO A 181 3.17 21.39 9.38
N ALA A 182 3.28 20.33 8.57
CA ALA A 182 2.88 18.97 8.97
C ALA A 182 3.88 18.28 9.91
N ALA A 183 5.12 18.80 10.01
CA ALA A 183 6.18 18.21 10.83
C ALA A 183 5.82 18.06 12.32
N ASP A 184 4.92 18.89 12.84
CA ASP A 184 4.50 18.82 14.24
C ASP A 184 3.45 17.72 14.52
N ASP A 185 2.95 17.02 13.49
CA ASP A 185 2.06 15.85 13.62
C ASP A 185 2.59 14.67 12.77
N PRO A 186 3.16 13.62 13.39
CA PRO A 186 3.78 12.52 12.66
C PRO A 186 2.80 11.69 11.83
N ASN A 187 1.52 11.63 12.21
CA ASN A 187 0.52 10.91 11.43
C ASN A 187 0.12 11.72 10.20
N LEU A 188 -0.01 13.04 10.33
CA LEU A 188 -0.23 13.91 9.18
C LEU A 188 0.96 13.84 8.20
N ALA A 189 2.19 13.92 8.71
CA ALA A 189 3.39 13.75 7.90
C ALA A 189 3.42 12.39 7.18
N THR A 190 2.99 11.32 7.85
CA THR A 190 2.87 9.97 7.26
C THR A 190 1.81 9.91 6.16
N ILE A 191 0.65 10.54 6.35
CA ILE A 191 -0.40 10.63 5.32
C ILE A 191 0.12 11.39 4.10
N LEU A 192 0.75 12.54 4.29
CA LEU A 192 1.30 13.32 3.18
C LEU A 192 2.41 12.56 2.47
N ALA A 193 3.25 11.80 3.19
CA ALA A 193 4.26 10.94 2.59
C ALA A 193 3.62 9.82 1.74
N LEU A 194 2.52 9.24 2.22
CA LEU A 194 1.74 8.28 1.46
C LEU A 194 1.21 8.90 0.15
N GLN A 195 0.63 10.10 0.21
CA GLN A 195 0.12 10.77 -0.99
C GLN A 195 1.25 11.16 -1.95
N ALA A 196 2.38 11.69 -1.44
CA ALA A 196 3.56 11.98 -2.25
C ALA A 196 4.11 10.73 -2.96
N SER A 197 4.05 9.58 -2.29
CA SER A 197 4.39 8.30 -2.90
C SER A 197 3.44 7.90 -4.02
N GLN A 198 2.12 8.06 -3.83
CA GLN A 198 1.11 7.68 -4.82
C GLN A 198 1.11 8.60 -6.04
N GLU A 199 1.38 9.90 -5.84
CA GLU A 199 1.43 10.91 -6.90
C GLU A 199 2.81 11.01 -7.58
N GLY A 200 3.80 10.21 -7.19
CA GLY A 200 5.14 10.23 -7.78
C GLY A 200 5.99 11.47 -7.43
N ARG A 201 5.61 12.23 -6.40
CA ARG A 201 6.34 13.40 -5.88
C ARG A 201 7.47 12.98 -4.95
N PHE A 202 8.47 12.28 -5.48
CA PHE A 202 9.56 11.71 -4.68
C PHE A 202 10.49 12.76 -4.05
N ASP A 203 10.53 13.97 -4.60
CA ASP A 203 11.15 15.15 -4.00
C ASP A 203 10.47 15.52 -2.67
N LEU A 204 9.14 15.56 -2.67
CA LEU A 204 8.33 15.88 -1.52
C LEU A 204 8.35 14.75 -0.49
N LEU A 205 8.29 13.50 -0.96
CA LEU A 205 8.41 12.31 -0.12
C LEU A 205 9.73 12.32 0.68
N ALA A 206 10.86 12.59 0.02
CA ALA A 206 12.15 12.67 0.70
C ALA A 206 12.19 13.76 1.78
N ARG A 207 11.59 14.92 1.51
CA ARG A 207 11.48 16.03 2.47
C ARG A 207 10.58 15.67 3.66
N LEU A 208 9.45 15.02 3.43
CA LEU A 208 8.53 14.55 4.49
C LEU A 208 9.18 13.47 5.36
N VAL A 209 9.89 12.51 4.76
CA VAL A 209 10.63 11.46 5.47
C VAL A 209 11.68 12.08 6.40
N ARG A 210 12.46 13.03 5.89
CA ARG A 210 13.41 13.84 6.67
C ARG A 210 12.74 14.68 7.75
N ASN A 211 11.53 15.14 7.48
CA ASN A 211 10.76 16.00 8.38
C ASN A 211 9.64 15.20 9.09
N ARG A 212 10.07 14.23 9.93
CA ARG A 212 9.25 13.46 10.90
C ARG A 212 8.45 12.26 10.38
N ALA A 213 8.54 11.91 9.08
CA ALA A 213 7.88 10.72 8.53
C ALA A 213 8.84 9.54 8.26
N ALA A 214 9.89 9.36 9.07
CA ALA A 214 10.98 8.41 8.82
C ALA A 214 10.53 6.95 8.56
N ASN A 215 9.42 6.53 9.15
CA ASN A 215 8.88 5.17 9.04
C ASN A 215 7.64 5.08 8.12
N ALA A 216 7.28 6.16 7.41
CA ALA A 216 6.09 6.18 6.56
C ALA A 216 6.11 5.10 5.46
N TRP A 217 7.31 4.72 4.98
CA TRP A 217 7.50 3.64 4.01
C TRP A 217 6.85 2.32 4.46
N THR A 218 6.81 2.02 5.76
CA THR A 218 6.16 0.82 6.29
C THR A 218 4.64 0.84 6.10
N SER A 219 4.02 2.02 6.18
CA SER A 219 2.59 2.22 5.93
C SER A 219 2.29 2.25 4.42
N ILE A 220 3.17 2.87 3.63
CA ILE A 220 3.05 2.91 2.17
C ILE A 220 3.00 1.49 1.58
N LEU A 221 3.87 0.59 2.06
CA LEU A 221 3.90 -0.80 1.60
C LEU A 221 2.67 -1.64 1.98
N GLN A 222 1.86 -1.17 2.93
CA GLN A 222 0.60 -1.84 3.32
C GLN A 222 -0.57 -1.49 2.40
N VAL A 223 -0.45 -0.47 1.55
CA VAL A 223 -1.49 -0.14 0.59
C VAL A 223 -1.50 -1.16 -0.54
N ASP A 224 -2.63 -1.84 -0.72
CA ASP A 224 -2.79 -2.92 -1.70
C ASP A 224 -2.39 -2.47 -3.12
N ASP A 225 -2.77 -1.25 -3.49
CA ASP A 225 -2.53 -0.66 -4.80
C ASP A 225 -1.14 -0.03 -4.98
N PHE A 226 -0.25 -0.11 -3.97
CA PHE A 226 1.13 0.36 -4.14
C PHE A 226 1.85 -0.51 -5.17
N ARG A 227 2.25 0.12 -6.30
CA ARG A 227 2.97 -0.51 -7.41
C ARG A 227 4.12 0.39 -7.88
N VAL A 228 5.34 -0.15 -7.82
CA VAL A 228 6.55 0.43 -8.41
C VAL A 228 7.19 -0.62 -9.30
N SER A 229 6.70 -0.73 -10.53
CA SER A 229 7.12 -1.82 -11.44
C SER A 229 8.29 -1.44 -12.35
N GLU A 230 8.47 -0.15 -12.63
CA GLU A 230 9.60 0.31 -13.42
C GLU A 230 10.85 0.41 -12.51
N PRO A 231 11.99 -0.20 -12.87
CA PRO A 231 13.19 -0.21 -12.02
C PRO A 231 13.70 1.18 -11.63
N SER A 232 13.63 2.13 -12.56
CA SER A 232 14.04 3.53 -12.33
C SER A 232 13.15 4.20 -11.27
N VAL A 233 11.84 3.98 -11.34
CA VAL A 233 10.83 4.50 -10.40
C VAL A 233 10.96 3.82 -9.04
N ALA A 234 11.16 2.51 -9.00
CA ALA A 234 11.39 1.75 -7.78
C ALA A 234 12.68 2.20 -7.05
N ALA A 235 13.76 2.44 -7.80
CA ALA A 235 15.01 2.99 -7.27
C ALA A 235 14.79 4.41 -6.70
N ALA A 236 14.14 5.30 -7.46
CA ALA A 236 13.89 6.66 -7.00
C ALA A 236 12.97 6.71 -5.77
N TRP A 237 11.90 5.92 -5.76
CA TRP A 237 11.00 5.81 -4.62
C TRP A 237 11.72 5.29 -3.38
N SER A 238 12.48 4.19 -3.51
CA SER A 238 13.18 3.59 -2.36
C SER A 238 14.24 4.52 -1.77
N ALA A 239 14.98 5.24 -2.61
CA ALA A 239 15.95 6.25 -2.16
C ALA A 239 15.29 7.41 -1.40
N SER A 240 14.06 7.80 -1.79
CA SER A 240 13.30 8.84 -1.09
C SER A 240 12.60 8.33 0.18
N ALA A 241 12.07 7.11 0.17
CA ALA A 241 11.23 6.58 1.24
C ALA A 241 12.03 5.89 2.36
N VAL A 242 13.10 5.18 2.00
CA VAL A 242 13.88 4.32 2.89
C VAL A 242 15.17 5.06 3.25
N GLN A 243 15.18 5.74 4.40
CA GLN A 243 16.29 6.57 4.85
C GLN A 243 16.77 6.12 6.24
N PRO A 244 17.63 5.08 6.29
CA PRO A 244 17.99 4.40 7.54
C PRO A 244 18.66 5.26 8.60
N ASP A 245 19.33 6.33 8.18
CA ASP A 245 20.01 7.26 9.07
C ASP A 245 19.05 8.09 9.95
N LEU A 246 17.74 8.02 9.68
CA LEU A 246 16.68 8.62 10.49
C LEU A 246 16.04 7.65 11.49
N TRP A 247 16.37 6.36 11.43
CA TRP A 247 15.70 5.34 12.26
C TRP A 247 16.25 5.35 13.68
N GLN A 248 15.34 5.47 14.65
CA GLN A 248 15.67 5.36 16.07
C GLN A 248 15.82 3.90 16.49
N GLU A 249 14.99 3.03 15.92
CA GLU A 249 14.98 1.59 16.16
C GLU A 249 14.92 0.85 14.84
N MET A 250 15.38 -0.39 14.84
CA MET A 250 15.39 -1.22 13.65
C MET A 250 13.94 -1.57 13.24
N PRO A 251 13.52 -1.29 12.00
CA PRO A 251 12.21 -1.73 11.50
C PRO A 251 12.05 -3.25 11.58
N GLN A 252 10.80 -3.71 11.70
CA GLN A 252 10.52 -5.15 11.80
C GLN A 252 10.90 -5.90 10.52
N ALA A 253 11.35 -7.15 10.65
CA ALA A 253 11.70 -8.02 9.53
C ALA A 253 10.59 -8.10 8.45
N ALA A 254 9.32 -8.17 8.87
CA ALA A 254 8.18 -8.21 7.97
C ALA A 254 8.08 -6.96 7.06
N ALA A 255 8.55 -5.79 7.51
CA ALA A 255 8.58 -4.59 6.68
C ALA A 255 9.63 -4.70 5.58
N PHE A 256 10.82 -5.25 5.88
CA PHE A 256 11.85 -5.52 4.87
C PHE A 256 11.44 -6.59 3.86
N VAL A 257 10.78 -7.65 4.32
CA VAL A 257 10.25 -8.68 3.42
C VAL A 257 9.24 -8.07 2.45
N ARG A 258 8.27 -7.28 2.95
CA ARG A 258 7.30 -6.57 2.09
C ARG A 258 7.98 -5.59 1.13
N LEU A 259 9.03 -4.90 1.59
CA LEU A 259 9.81 -3.99 0.75
C LEU A 259 10.43 -4.75 -0.42
N TYR A 260 11.08 -5.90 -0.15
CA TYR A 260 11.63 -6.76 -1.19
C TYR A 260 10.55 -7.31 -2.14
N GLU A 261 9.41 -7.76 -1.61
CA GLU A 261 8.30 -8.27 -2.42
C GLU A 261 7.72 -7.23 -3.39
N LYS A 262 7.67 -5.96 -2.95
CA LYS A 262 7.15 -4.84 -3.75
C LYS A 262 8.17 -4.28 -4.73
N LEU A 263 9.44 -4.19 -4.35
CA LEU A 263 10.51 -3.67 -5.22
C LEU A 263 11.00 -4.72 -6.22
N ARG A 264 11.16 -5.98 -5.78
CA ARG A 264 11.79 -7.08 -6.52
C ARG A 264 13.18 -6.74 -7.07
N MET A 265 13.90 -5.87 -6.37
CA MET A 265 15.26 -5.45 -6.68
C MET A 265 15.97 -5.06 -5.38
N PRO A 266 17.31 -5.09 -5.34
CA PRO A 266 18.07 -4.59 -4.19
C PRO A 266 17.87 -3.08 -4.00
N LEU A 267 18.17 -2.61 -2.78
CA LEU A 267 18.21 -1.19 -2.47
C LEU A 267 19.40 -0.51 -3.17
N HIS A 268 19.28 0.81 -3.32
CA HIS A 268 20.38 1.62 -3.81
C HIS A 268 21.58 1.54 -2.85
N GLU A 269 22.81 1.49 -3.38
CA GLU A 269 24.04 1.31 -2.60
C GLU A 269 24.15 2.32 -1.45
N ARG A 270 23.88 3.60 -1.74
CA ARG A 270 23.83 4.67 -0.75
C ARG A 270 22.88 4.36 0.43
N THR A 271 21.71 3.79 0.18
CA THR A 271 20.74 3.44 1.23
C THR A 271 21.30 2.37 2.16
N VAL A 272 21.98 1.37 1.61
CA VAL A 272 22.62 0.30 2.39
C VAL A 272 23.85 0.81 3.13
N THR A 273 24.65 1.71 2.54
CA THR A 273 25.72 2.41 3.27
C THR A 273 25.16 3.18 4.46
N CYS A 274 24.06 3.92 4.28
CA CYS A 274 23.38 4.62 5.37
C CYS A 274 22.81 3.66 6.41
N LEU A 275 22.35 2.46 6.01
CA LEU A 275 21.90 1.43 6.94
C LEU A 275 23.03 1.01 7.87
N PHE A 276 24.18 0.61 7.33
CA PHE A 276 25.29 0.14 8.16
C PHE A 276 25.84 1.24 9.07
N ALA A 277 25.79 2.51 8.62
CA ALA A 277 26.18 3.66 9.44
C ALA A 277 25.10 4.10 10.46
N SER A 278 23.88 3.58 10.39
CA SER A 278 22.77 4.07 11.22
C SER A 278 22.87 3.63 12.68
N THR A 279 22.38 4.46 13.60
CA THR A 279 22.30 4.12 15.02
C THR A 279 21.40 2.90 15.27
N ALA A 280 20.32 2.75 14.48
CA ALA A 280 19.43 1.60 14.56
C ALA A 280 20.15 0.29 14.22
N TRP A 281 20.97 0.27 13.16
CA TRP A 281 21.77 -0.90 12.81
C TRP A 281 22.80 -1.22 13.88
N GLN A 282 23.56 -0.23 14.35
CA GLN A 282 24.59 -0.44 15.37
C GLN A 282 24.01 -0.98 16.68
N ALA A 283 22.85 -0.48 17.10
CA ALA A 283 22.13 -1.02 18.25
C ALA A 283 21.65 -2.47 18.02
N PHE A 284 21.07 -2.76 16.86
CA PHE A 284 20.64 -4.11 16.49
C PHE A 284 21.80 -5.10 16.42
N ALA A 285 22.93 -4.71 15.82
CA ALA A 285 24.14 -5.51 15.73
C ALA A 285 24.73 -5.80 17.11
N GLY A 286 24.75 -4.80 17.99
CA GLY A 286 25.16 -4.97 19.39
C GLY A 286 24.30 -6.01 20.14
N LEU A 287 22.99 -6.01 19.93
CA LEU A 287 22.10 -7.03 20.49
C LEU A 287 22.38 -8.41 19.88
N CYS A 288 22.58 -8.51 18.56
CA CYS A 288 22.89 -9.79 17.89
C CYS A 288 24.21 -10.41 18.34
N ALA A 289 25.21 -9.62 18.73
CA ALA A 289 26.48 -10.11 19.23
C ALA A 289 26.41 -10.60 20.70
N GLN A 290 25.41 -10.15 21.47
CA GLN A 290 25.30 -10.46 22.90
C GLN A 290 24.18 -11.45 23.19
N GLN A 291 22.95 -11.08 22.82
CA GLN A 291 21.75 -11.87 23.00
C GLN A 291 20.79 -11.57 21.84
N PRO A 292 20.84 -12.34 20.75
CA PRO A 292 20.03 -12.07 19.57
C PRO A 292 18.53 -12.02 19.89
N PRO A 293 17.81 -10.98 19.43
CA PRO A 293 16.35 -10.98 19.53
C PRO A 293 15.77 -12.13 18.68
N PRO A 294 14.57 -12.66 19.00
CA PRO A 294 13.97 -13.76 18.25
C PRO A 294 13.81 -13.52 16.75
N VAL A 295 13.71 -12.24 16.34
CA VAL A 295 13.54 -11.80 14.95
C VAL A 295 14.87 -11.55 14.21
N ALA A 296 16.01 -11.76 14.86
CA ALA A 296 17.33 -11.42 14.31
C ALA A 296 17.61 -12.12 12.97
N ALA A 297 17.39 -13.43 12.90
CA ALA A 297 17.64 -14.22 11.71
C ALA A 297 16.79 -13.75 10.51
N ASP A 298 15.51 -13.47 10.73
CA ASP A 298 14.61 -12.96 9.69
C ASP A 298 14.99 -11.55 9.24
N THR A 299 15.45 -10.71 10.18
CA THR A 299 15.87 -9.33 9.89
C THR A 299 17.14 -9.33 9.03
N VAL A 300 18.17 -10.09 9.43
CA VAL A 300 19.43 -10.22 8.66
C VAL A 300 19.18 -10.88 7.30
N GLY A 301 18.31 -11.90 7.25
CA GLY A 301 17.91 -12.54 5.99
C GLY A 301 17.22 -11.58 5.02
N ALA A 302 16.32 -10.72 5.52
CA ALA A 302 15.64 -9.74 4.68
C ALA A 302 16.59 -8.62 4.19
N ILE A 303 17.52 -8.18 5.05
CA ILE A 303 18.56 -7.21 4.67
C ILE A 303 19.49 -7.79 3.61
N ALA A 304 19.87 -9.07 3.73
CA ALA A 304 20.68 -9.76 2.72
C ALA A 304 20.00 -9.77 1.33
N ALA A 305 18.69 -10.01 1.27
CA ALA A 305 17.93 -9.97 0.01
C ALA A 305 17.85 -8.55 -0.59
N LEU A 306 17.91 -7.51 0.25
CA LEU A 306 17.87 -6.11 -0.16
C LEU A 306 19.27 -5.51 -0.43
N THR A 307 20.35 -6.24 -0.16
CA THR A 307 21.73 -5.76 -0.30
C THR A 307 22.24 -5.99 -1.73
N PRO A 308 22.70 -4.95 -2.45
CA PRO A 308 23.23 -5.09 -3.80
C PRO A 308 24.55 -5.89 -3.79
N ALA A 309 24.86 -6.54 -4.92
CA ALA A 309 26.03 -7.41 -5.08
C ALA A 309 27.34 -6.77 -4.59
N THR A 310 27.53 -5.48 -4.93
CA THR A 310 28.70 -4.67 -4.60
C THR A 310 28.94 -4.50 -3.09
N GLN A 311 27.94 -4.72 -2.25
CA GLN A 311 28.00 -4.52 -0.79
C GLN A 311 27.75 -5.80 0.02
N ARG A 312 27.55 -6.95 -0.62
CA ARG A 312 27.38 -8.22 0.10
C ARG A 312 28.65 -8.67 0.82
N SER A 313 29.84 -8.25 0.38
CA SER A 313 31.09 -8.48 1.13
C SER A 313 31.06 -7.74 2.46
N GLN A 314 30.72 -6.45 2.44
CA GLN A 314 30.56 -5.64 3.64
C GLN A 314 29.50 -6.21 4.58
N LEU A 315 28.33 -6.64 4.07
CA LEU A 315 27.32 -7.26 4.92
C LEU A 315 27.84 -8.53 5.63
N ARG A 316 28.65 -9.35 4.95
CA ARG A 316 29.26 -10.54 5.58
C ARG A 316 30.20 -10.15 6.72
N GLU A 317 30.95 -9.07 6.58
CA GLU A 317 31.82 -8.53 7.64
C GLU A 317 31.01 -8.03 8.83
N GLU A 318 29.95 -7.23 8.58
CA GLU A 318 29.08 -6.68 9.61
C GLU A 318 28.42 -7.77 10.49
N VAL A 319 28.05 -8.91 9.89
CA VAL A 319 27.37 -10.00 10.60
C VAL A 319 28.31 -11.12 11.05
N ALA A 320 29.62 -11.02 10.80
CA ALA A 320 30.58 -12.09 11.10
C ALA A 320 30.66 -12.43 12.59
N ALA A 321 30.41 -11.46 13.47
CA ALA A 321 30.43 -11.64 14.92
C ALA A 321 29.12 -12.21 15.49
N PHE A 322 28.08 -12.41 14.67
CA PHE A 322 26.79 -12.89 15.14
C PHE A 322 26.78 -14.43 15.25
N GLU A 323 25.90 -14.94 16.11
CA GLU A 323 25.61 -16.37 16.24
C GLU A 323 25.27 -17.02 14.87
N PRO A 324 25.79 -18.22 14.54
CA PRO A 324 25.47 -18.92 13.29
C PRO A 324 23.97 -19.15 13.06
N SER A 325 23.20 -19.30 14.15
CA SER A 325 21.73 -19.43 14.10
C SER A 325 21.03 -18.19 13.52
N VAL A 326 21.68 -17.02 13.59
CA VAL A 326 21.21 -15.75 13.03
C VAL A 326 21.63 -15.61 11.57
N THR A 327 22.85 -16.02 11.22
CA THR A 327 23.49 -15.66 9.94
C THR A 327 23.43 -16.73 8.87
N ALA A 328 23.27 -18.01 9.22
CA ALA A 328 23.37 -19.13 8.25
C ALA A 328 22.46 -18.97 7.03
N ARG A 329 21.20 -18.54 7.24
CA ARG A 329 20.23 -18.31 6.16
C ARG A 329 20.65 -17.14 5.27
N ALA A 330 21.12 -16.04 5.86
CA ALA A 330 21.55 -14.86 5.12
C ALA A 330 22.82 -15.14 4.29
N ILE A 331 23.80 -15.83 4.87
CA ILE A 331 25.04 -16.23 4.17
C ILE A 331 24.69 -17.13 2.97
N SER A 332 23.83 -18.14 3.18
CA SER A 332 23.40 -19.03 2.09
C SER A 332 22.66 -18.27 0.99
N ALA A 333 21.77 -17.35 1.36
CA ALA A 333 21.02 -16.52 0.42
C ALA A 333 21.94 -15.60 -0.40
N MET A 334 22.91 -14.91 0.23
CA MET A 334 23.87 -14.07 -0.48
C MET A 334 24.72 -14.89 -1.45
N SER A 335 25.19 -16.07 -1.04
CA SER A 335 25.93 -16.96 -1.95
C SER A 335 25.09 -17.37 -3.15
N LEU A 336 23.81 -17.72 -2.96
CA LEU A 336 22.91 -18.04 -4.08
C LEU A 336 22.70 -16.84 -5.01
N LEU A 337 22.47 -15.65 -4.46
CA LEU A 337 22.31 -14.43 -5.26
C LEU A 337 23.58 -14.10 -6.07
N ASP A 338 24.76 -14.26 -5.47
CA ASP A 338 26.04 -14.07 -6.16
C ASP A 338 26.18 -15.03 -7.36
N HIS A 339 25.74 -16.29 -7.22
CA HIS A 339 25.76 -17.25 -8.34
C HIS A 339 24.74 -16.91 -9.43
N ILE A 340 23.54 -16.44 -9.05
CA ILE A 340 22.49 -16.07 -10.01
C ILE A 340 22.92 -14.86 -10.84
N GLU A 341 23.61 -13.88 -10.25
CA GLU A 341 24.02 -12.64 -10.92
C GLU A 341 25.34 -12.77 -11.69
N ALA A 342 26.16 -13.79 -11.38
CA ALA A 342 27.39 -14.09 -12.10
C ALA A 342 27.16 -14.92 -13.38
N GLY A 343 25.98 -15.53 -13.55
CA GLY A 343 25.59 -16.33 -14.71
C GLY A 343 24.76 -15.55 -15.72
#